data_AF-A0A329RSM1-F1
#
_entry.id   AF-A0A329RSM1-F1
#
_cell.length_a   1.000
_cell.length_b   1.000
_cell.length_c   1.000
_cell.angle_alpha   90.00
_cell.angle_beta   90.00
_cell.angle_gamma   90.00
#
_symmetry.space_group_name_H-M   'P 1'
#
loop_
_entity.id
_entity.type
_entity.pdbx_description
1 polymer ?
#
loop_
_entity_poly.entity_id
_entity_poly.type
_entity_poly.pdbx_seq_one_letter_code
_entity_poly.pdbx_strand_id
1 'polypeptide(L)'
;MCNPIEGCFSVLKARIKAYLTLCRDEMLGFPNGEKTEGRMRLLERAGEPCMPCMDRRLVNKMARHCALSVAAAICSEPMDYGT
;
A
#
# COMPACT_ATOMS: atom_id res chain seq x y z
N MET A 1 -11.40 -8.47 0.72
CA MET A 1 -10.37 -9.38 0.16
C MET A 1 -9.58 -9.96 1.32
N CYS A 2 -9.67 -11.28 1.55
CA CYS A 2 -9.03 -11.95 2.68
C CYS A 2 -7.66 -12.50 2.26
N ASN A 3 -6.74 -11.61 1.88
CA ASN A 3 -5.35 -11.96 1.63
C ASN A 3 -4.44 -11.03 2.44
N PRO A 4 -3.69 -11.55 3.43
CA PRO A 4 -2.82 -10.70 4.24
C PRO A 4 -1.73 -10.00 3.41
N ILE A 5 -1.31 -10.61 2.30
CA ILE A 5 -0.28 -10.06 1.41
C ILE A 5 -0.80 -8.80 0.70
N GLU A 6 -2.03 -8.84 0.18
CA GLU A 6 -2.68 -7.68 -0.44
C GLU A 6 -2.89 -6.53 0.57
N GLY A 7 -3.23 -6.87 1.82
CA GLY A 7 -3.30 -5.90 2.91
C GLY A 7 -1.96 -5.21 3.17
N CYS A 8 -0.87 -5.97 3.21
CA CYS A 8 0.48 -5.41 3.37
C CYS A 8 0.85 -4.47 2.22
N PHE A 9 0.59 -4.89 0.96
CA PHE A 9 0.86 -4.04 -0.20
C PHE A 9 -0.02 -2.79 -0.24
N SER A 10 -1.24 -2.85 0.28
CA SER A 10 -2.12 -1.67 0.40
C SER A 10 -1.51 -0.62 1.32
N VAL A 11 -0.89 -1.04 2.43
CA VAL A 11 -0.17 -0.14 3.35
C VAL A 11 1.08 0.44 2.68
N LEU A 12 1.88 -0.39 2.00
CA LEU A 12 3.05 0.09 1.25
C LEU A 12 2.64 1.11 0.18
N LYS A 13 1.59 0.82 -0.58
CA LYS A 13 1.03 1.72 -1.60
C LYS A 13 0.58 3.05 -0.99
N ALA A 14 -0.05 3.04 0.19
CA ALA A 14 -0.44 4.27 0.88
C ALA A 14 0.78 5.11 1.29
N ARG A 15 1.85 4.48 1.77
CA ARG A 15 3.12 5.17 2.10
C ARG A 15 3.79 5.77 0.86
N ILE A 16 3.89 5.01 -0.22
CA ILE A 16 4.45 5.50 -1.48
C ILE A 16 3.62 6.69 -1.99
N LYS A 17 2.28 6.62 -1.95
CA LYS A 17 1.43 7.75 -2.32
C LYS A 17 1.71 8.99 -1.47
N ALA A 18 1.87 8.84 -0.16
CA ALA A 18 2.23 9.96 0.73
C ALA A 18 3.60 10.56 0.40
N TYR A 19 4.59 9.72 0.08
CA TYR A 19 5.89 10.19 -0.40
C TYR A 19 5.76 10.97 -1.72
N LEU A 20 5.02 10.42 -2.70
CA LEU A 20 4.81 11.07 -3.99
C LEU A 20 4.06 12.40 -3.87
N THR A 21 3.17 12.55 -2.87
CA THR A 21 2.53 13.85 -2.61
C THR A 21 3.52 14.93 -2.17
N LEU A 22 4.62 14.55 -1.49
CA LEU A 22 5.70 15.48 -1.14
C LEU A 22 6.55 15.85 -2.34
N CYS A 23 6.73 14.92 -3.29
CA CYS A 23 7.48 15.13 -4.53
C CYS A 23 6.58 15.54 -5.71
N ARG A 24 5.42 16.17 -5.46
CA ARG A 24 4.43 16.47 -6.50
C ARG A 24 5.00 17.34 -7.62
N ASP A 25 5.77 18.37 -7.28
CA ASP A 25 6.30 19.32 -8.27
C ASP A 25 7.33 18.64 -9.18
N GLU A 26 8.21 17.82 -8.63
CA GLU A 26 9.15 16.99 -9.39
C GLU A 26 8.41 16.02 -10.32
N MET A 27 7.36 15.35 -9.81
CA MET A 27 6.54 14.41 -10.59
C MET A 27 5.83 15.08 -11.79
N LEU A 28 5.47 16.36 -11.67
CA LEU A 28 4.81 17.14 -12.72
C LEU A 28 5.80 17.87 -13.64
N GLY A 29 7.02 18.13 -13.16
CA GLY A 29 8.04 18.92 -13.83
C GLY A 29 8.87 18.19 -14.90
N PHE A 30 8.71 16.88 -15.08
CA PHE A 30 9.44 16.15 -16.11
C PHE A 30 9.11 16.63 -17.53
N PRO A 31 10.12 16.79 -18.42
CA PRO A 31 9.92 17.14 -19.82
C PRO A 31 8.98 16.17 -20.55
N ASN A 32 8.25 16.67 -21.54
CA ASN A 32 7.46 15.82 -22.44
C ASN A 32 8.42 14.90 -23.21
N GLY A 33 8.24 13.59 -23.09
CA GLY A 33 9.16 12.57 -23.61
C GLY A 33 9.85 11.76 -22.50
N GLU A 34 10.07 12.38 -21.34
CA GLU A 34 10.77 11.75 -20.20
C GLU A 34 9.85 11.46 -19.00
N LYS A 35 8.57 11.86 -19.08
CA LYS A 35 7.60 11.70 -17.98
C LYS A 35 7.52 10.29 -17.42
N THR A 36 7.53 9.27 -18.26
CA THR A 36 7.44 7.88 -17.81
C THR A 36 8.70 7.46 -17.04
N GLU A 37 9.86 7.70 -17.62
CA GLU A 37 11.15 7.35 -17.02
C GLU A 37 11.40 8.14 -15.72
N GLY A 38 11.16 9.45 -15.73
CA GLY A 38 11.27 10.30 -14.55
C GLY A 38 10.37 9.82 -13.41
N ARG A 39 9.13 9.43 -13.71
CA ARG A 39 8.20 8.87 -12.72
C ARG A 39 8.63 7.50 -12.21
N MET A 40 9.22 6.64 -13.06
CA MET A 40 9.78 5.35 -12.64
C MET A 40 10.94 5.55 -11.66
N ARG A 41 11.89 6.44 -11.98
CA ARG A 41 13.01 6.78 -11.07
C ARG A 41 12.51 7.35 -9.74
N LEU A 42 11.47 8.19 -9.78
CA LEU A 42 10.86 8.72 -8.57
C LEU A 42 10.20 7.63 -7.71
N LEU A 43 9.57 6.64 -8.34
CA LEU A 43 9.00 5.47 -7.64
C LEU A 43 10.08 4.58 -7.04
N GLU A 44 11.19 4.35 -7.75
CA GLU A 44 12.34 3.62 -7.21
C GLU A 44 12.91 4.33 -5.97
N ARG A 45 13.08 5.66 -6.05
CA ARG A 45 13.53 6.48 -4.91
C ARG A 45 12.55 6.45 -3.74
N ALA A 46 11.24 6.37 -4.02
CA ALA A 46 10.23 6.22 -2.97
C ALA A 46 10.29 4.87 -2.26
N GLY A 47 10.84 3.83 -2.91
CA GLY A 47 10.95 2.49 -2.38
C GLY A 47 11.72 2.45 -1.05
N GLU A 48 12.96 2.93 -1.07
CA GLU A 48 13.87 2.87 0.09
C GLU A 48 13.29 3.46 1.40
N PRO A 49 12.73 4.68 1.42
CA PRO A 49 12.11 5.24 2.63
C PRO A 49 10.75 4.60 2.99
N CYS A 50 10.04 3.98 2.03
CA CYS A 50 8.72 3.40 2.28
C CYS A 50 8.78 1.94 2.74
N MET A 51 9.77 1.17 2.28
CA MET A 51 9.92 -0.26 2.56
C MET A 51 9.92 -0.64 4.06
N PRO A 52 10.43 0.17 5.00
CA PRO A 52 10.37 -0.16 6.43
C PRO A 52 8.96 -0.38 6.99
N CYS A 53 7.88 0.02 6.30
CA CYS A 53 6.52 -0.34 6.74
C CYS A 53 6.19 -1.83 6.54
N MET A 54 6.90 -2.54 5.67
CA MET A 54 6.71 -3.97 5.44
C MET A 54 7.42 -4.81 6.50
N ASP A 55 7.01 -4.64 7.75
CA ASP A 55 7.57 -5.38 8.87
C ASP A 55 6.75 -6.62 9.22
N ARG A 56 7.34 -7.52 10.04
CA ARG A 56 6.66 -8.73 10.53
C ARG A 56 5.39 -8.39 11.34
N ARG A 57 5.37 -7.21 11.97
CA ARG A 57 4.21 -6.74 12.74
C ARG A 57 3.01 -6.46 11.83
N LEU A 58 3.23 -5.82 10.68
CA LEU A 58 2.22 -5.56 9.68
C LEU A 58 1.67 -6.88 9.12
N VAL A 59 2.56 -7.80 8.75
CA VAL A 59 2.16 -9.13 8.24
C VAL A 59 1.28 -9.85 9.26
N ASN A 60 1.68 -9.88 10.54
CA ASN A 60 0.90 -10.49 11.61
C ASN A 60 -0.47 -9.81 11.81
N LYS A 61 -0.54 -8.46 11.72
CA LYS A 61 -1.81 -7.73 11.80
C LYS A 61 -2.74 -8.10 10.66
N MET A 62 -2.22 -8.13 9.43
CA MET A 62 -3.02 -8.47 8.24
C MET A 62 -3.46 -9.94 8.27
N ALA A 63 -2.59 -10.86 8.71
CA ALA A 63 -2.92 -12.27 8.89
C ALA A 63 -4.03 -12.46 9.93
N ARG A 64 -3.92 -11.78 11.08
CA ARG A 64 -4.96 -11.80 12.12
C ARG A 64 -6.29 -11.23 11.61
N HIS A 65 -6.26 -10.09 10.92
CA HIS A 65 -7.47 -9.49 10.34
C HIS A 65 -8.13 -10.46 9.35
N CYS A 66 -7.36 -11.05 8.43
CA CYS A 66 -7.84 -12.05 7.49
C CYS A 66 -8.46 -13.27 8.20
N ALA A 67 -7.81 -13.81 9.23
CA ALA A 67 -8.32 -14.95 9.98
C ALA A 67 -9.66 -14.63 10.68
N LEU A 68 -9.78 -13.42 11.26
CA LEU A 68 -11.04 -12.96 11.87
C LEU A 68 -12.15 -12.81 10.83
N SER A 69 -11.85 -12.19 9.68
CA SER A 69 -12.83 -12.04 8.59
C SER A 69 -13.29 -13.40 8.03
N VAL A 70 -12.39 -14.38 7.94
CA VAL A 70 -12.74 -15.75 7.54
C VAL A 70 -13.61 -16.43 8.60
N ALA A 71 -13.28 -16.30 9.88
CA ALA A 71 -14.08 -16.86 10.96
C ALA A 71 -15.50 -16.28 11.00
N ALA A 72 -15.62 -14.95 10.89
CA ALA A 72 -16.91 -14.26 10.80
C ALA A 72 -17.74 -14.75 9.60
N ALA A 73 -17.10 -14.91 8.43
CA ALA A 73 -17.76 -15.44 7.24
C ALA A 73 -18.25 -16.89 7.42
N ILE A 74 -17.47 -17.75 8.10
CA ILE A 74 -17.89 -19.13 8.46
C ILE A 74 -19.14 -19.08 9.35
N CYS A 75 -19.19 -18.14 10.29
CA CYS A 75 -20.33 -17.91 11.16
C CYS A 75 -21.50 -17.19 10.49
N SER A 76 -21.43 -16.89 9.18
CA SER A 76 -22.43 -16.13 8.44
C SER A 76 -22.73 -14.76 9.07
N GLU A 77 -21.73 -14.17 9.72
CA GLU A 77 -21.84 -12.81 10.25
C GLU A 77 -21.96 -11.81 9.08
N PRO A 78 -22.78 -10.77 9.21
CA PRO A 78 -22.91 -9.76 8.17
C PRO A 78 -21.57 -9.05 7.94
N MET A 79 -21.21 -8.84 6.66
CA MET A 79 -20.04 -8.02 6.34
C MET A 79 -20.32 -6.55 6.68
N ASP A 80 -19.42 -5.96 7.47
CA ASP A 80 -19.36 -4.52 7.70
C ASP A 80 -18.23 -3.91 6.86
N TYR A 81 -18.56 -2.96 6.00
CA TYR A 81 -17.61 -2.25 5.16
C TYR A 81 -16.99 -1.03 5.84
N GLY A 82 -17.41 -0.70 7.06
CA GLY A 82 -17.08 0.55 7.74
C GLY A 82 -17.77 1.76 7.10
N THR A 83 -18.06 2.78 7.91
CA THR A 83 -18.54 4.11 7.47
C THR A 83 -17.41 5.04 7.07
#